data_AF-A0AA37NAP3-F1
#
_entry.id   AF-A0AA37NAP3-F1
#
_cell.length_a   1.000
_cell.length_b   1.000
_cell.length_c   1.000
_cell.angle_alpha   90.00
_cell.angle_beta   90.00
_cell.angle_gamma   90.00
#
_symmetry.space_group_name_H-M   'P 1'
#
loop_
_entity.id
_entity.type
_entity.pdbx_description
1 polymer ?
#
loop_
_entity_poly.entity_id
_entity_poly.type
_entity_poly.pdbx_seq_one_letter_code
_entity_poly.pdbx_strand_id
1 'polypeptide(L)'
;MKRFLTGTLCVLLILSLALSGCASREASPVPEEEPASQSEPEEPASELEEPEPQSSEPDEQEPEYPLPELTDADMKLINQSLNQFLNYFGGTESLSSTSELDPDRVLFFCQMEAFRMKDLLGYFFDQDDKGNYLIPDTVIDDMAQRLFGIEGFSFTDSPRYDPDMQTYGYTLGYEGELQNFATSEPKGAPDGGIAYDVDFFEEGDTSFLSPVRASLFTFRVNRLNGMPFLQLVSIEAK
;
A
#
# COMPACT_ATOMS: atom_id res chain seq x y z
N MET A 1 -23.58 44.92 26.90
CA MET A 1 -25.01 45.18 26.63
C MET A 1 -25.18 45.49 25.14
N LYS A 2 -26.19 44.91 24.45
CA LYS A 2 -26.61 45.26 23.05
C LYS A 2 -25.54 45.05 21.95
N ARG A 3 -25.83 44.75 20.69
CA ARG A 3 -26.99 44.16 19.95
C ARG A 3 -26.37 43.53 18.67
N PHE A 4 -26.63 42.28 18.26
CA PHE A 4 -27.85 41.63 17.73
C PHE A 4 -28.02 41.74 16.19
N LEU A 5 -28.07 40.58 15.50
CA LEU A 5 -28.54 40.33 14.10
C LEU A 5 -27.75 41.02 12.95
N THR A 6 -27.79 40.56 11.69
CA THR A 6 -28.63 39.59 10.93
C THR A 6 -27.76 38.98 9.80
N GLY A 7 -27.97 37.82 9.18
CA GLY A 7 -28.92 36.69 9.27
C GLY A 7 -28.47 35.60 8.25
N THR A 8 -28.73 34.30 8.44
CA THR A 8 -29.84 33.51 7.83
C THR A 8 -30.04 33.72 6.31
N LEU A 9 -30.20 32.69 5.46
CA LEU A 9 -30.68 31.32 5.74
C LEU A 9 -30.19 30.25 4.75
N CYS A 10 -30.24 29.01 5.24
CA CYS A 10 -30.21 27.67 4.62
C CYS A 10 -30.82 27.58 3.18
N VAL A 11 -30.26 26.84 2.20
CA VAL A 11 -30.28 25.35 1.97
C VAL A 11 -31.24 24.91 0.82
N LEU A 12 -30.83 23.86 0.07
CA LEU A 12 -31.58 22.99 -0.87
C LEU A 12 -32.02 23.51 -2.28
N LEU A 13 -31.64 22.68 -3.28
CA LEU A 13 -32.43 22.15 -4.41
C LEU A 13 -32.60 22.87 -5.78
N ILE A 14 -32.37 22.03 -6.81
CA ILE A 14 -33.22 21.76 -8.00
C ILE A 14 -32.89 22.40 -9.38
N LEU A 15 -32.40 21.51 -10.26
CA LEU A 15 -32.66 21.33 -11.71
C LEU A 15 -32.69 22.54 -12.67
N SER A 16 -31.72 22.55 -13.59
CA SER A 16 -31.97 22.66 -15.04
C SER A 16 -30.86 21.89 -15.78
N LEU A 17 -31.08 20.67 -16.28
CA LEU A 17 -31.84 20.30 -17.49
C LEU A 17 -31.44 21.09 -18.74
N ALA A 18 -30.46 20.55 -19.47
CA ALA A 18 -30.18 20.86 -20.87
C ALA A 18 -30.25 19.56 -21.69
N LEU A 19 -31.36 19.36 -22.42
CA LEU A 19 -31.59 18.25 -23.34
C LEU A 19 -31.76 18.78 -24.77
N SER A 20 -31.06 18.21 -25.76
CA SER A 20 -31.44 18.18 -27.19
C SER A 20 -30.42 17.39 -28.04
N GLY A 21 -30.89 16.68 -29.07
CA GLY A 21 -30.05 15.88 -30.00
C GLY A 21 -30.20 14.37 -29.79
N CYS A 22 -31.27 13.66 -30.19
CA CYS A 22 -32.15 13.70 -31.38
C CYS A 22 -31.60 12.98 -32.64
N ALA A 23 -31.72 11.65 -32.66
CA ALA A 23 -31.93 10.80 -33.84
C ALA A 23 -32.78 9.58 -33.38
N SER A 24 -34.04 9.41 -33.79
CA SER A 24 -34.50 8.82 -35.07
C SER A 24 -34.03 7.36 -35.24
N ARG A 25 -34.79 6.27 -35.00
CA ARG A 25 -36.21 5.87 -35.21
C ARG A 25 -36.39 4.98 -36.46
N GLU A 26 -36.55 3.67 -36.22
CA GLU A 26 -37.39 2.65 -36.91
C GLU A 26 -37.25 1.35 -36.06
N ALA A 27 -38.28 0.60 -35.60
CA ALA A 27 -39.46 -0.01 -36.23
C ALA A 27 -39.10 -1.23 -37.13
N SER A 28 -39.02 -2.47 -36.62
CA SER A 28 -40.12 -3.43 -36.26
C SER A 28 -40.80 -4.13 -37.47
N PRO A 29 -41.35 -5.37 -37.37
CA PRO A 29 -41.03 -6.53 -36.48
C PRO A 29 -41.22 -7.96 -37.13
N VAL A 30 -40.80 -9.07 -36.44
CA VAL A 30 -41.53 -10.39 -36.23
C VAL A 30 -41.96 -11.29 -37.45
N PRO A 31 -42.05 -12.66 -37.39
CA PRO A 31 -41.40 -13.75 -36.61
C PRO A 31 -41.13 -15.09 -37.43
N GLU A 32 -41.03 -16.25 -36.74
CA GLU A 32 -41.38 -17.67 -37.18
C GLU A 32 -40.49 -18.39 -38.24
N GLU A 33 -40.31 -19.74 -38.31
CA GLU A 33 -40.89 -20.96 -37.65
C GLU A 33 -39.81 -22.04 -37.26
N GLU A 34 -40.21 -23.08 -36.50
CA GLU A 34 -39.58 -24.44 -36.34
C GLU A 34 -40.28 -25.49 -37.30
N PRO A 35 -39.98 -26.82 -37.42
CA PRO A 35 -39.31 -27.77 -36.49
C PRO A 35 -38.46 -28.99 -37.05
N ALA A 36 -37.81 -29.71 -36.12
CA ALA A 36 -37.64 -31.19 -35.95
C ALA A 36 -37.17 -32.22 -37.05
N SER A 37 -36.34 -33.18 -36.57
CA SER A 37 -36.13 -34.60 -37.02
C SER A 37 -35.48 -34.88 -38.41
N GLN A 38 -34.78 -35.99 -38.73
CA GLN A 38 -34.22 -37.22 -38.09
C GLN A 38 -33.32 -37.94 -39.16
N SER A 39 -32.42 -38.94 -38.95
CA SER A 39 -31.86 -39.66 -37.80
C SER A 39 -30.53 -40.40 -38.18
N GLU A 40 -29.91 -41.05 -37.18
CA GLU A 40 -29.01 -42.26 -37.13
C GLU A 40 -28.79 -43.19 -38.35
N PRO A 41 -27.64 -43.94 -38.43
CA PRO A 41 -27.28 -45.00 -37.45
C PRO A 41 -25.80 -45.13 -36.99
N GLU A 42 -25.61 -45.96 -35.94
CA GLU A 42 -24.35 -46.41 -35.32
C GLU A 42 -23.59 -47.47 -36.14
N GLU A 43 -22.27 -47.63 -35.90
CA GLU A 43 -21.64 -48.89 -35.43
C GLU A 43 -20.17 -48.62 -34.96
N PRO A 44 -19.48 -49.53 -34.24
CA PRO A 44 -18.79 -49.11 -33.01
C PRO A 44 -17.26 -49.30 -32.96
N ALA A 45 -16.73 -49.12 -31.73
CA ALA A 45 -15.44 -49.57 -31.19
C ALA A 45 -14.18 -48.74 -31.49
N SER A 46 -13.79 -47.94 -30.49
CA SER A 46 -12.75 -48.41 -29.55
C SER A 46 -12.87 -47.69 -28.20
N GLU A 47 -13.10 -48.44 -27.12
CA GLU A 47 -12.90 -47.96 -25.75
C GLU A 47 -11.38 -47.96 -25.48
N LEU A 48 -10.75 -46.80 -25.68
CA LEU A 48 -9.39 -46.55 -25.24
C LEU A 48 -9.46 -46.02 -23.81
N GLU A 49 -9.07 -46.85 -22.84
CA GLU A 49 -8.66 -46.36 -21.53
C GLU A 49 -7.40 -45.49 -21.74
N GLU A 50 -7.60 -44.19 -21.92
CA GLU A 50 -6.53 -43.21 -21.79
C GLU A 50 -6.10 -43.23 -20.31
N PRO A 51 -4.85 -43.62 -20.00
CA PRO A 51 -4.44 -43.73 -18.61
C PRO A 51 -4.46 -42.34 -17.99
N GLU A 52 -5.21 -42.17 -16.89
CA GLU A 52 -5.26 -40.91 -16.16
C GLU A 52 -3.82 -40.42 -15.91
N PRO A 53 -3.46 -39.20 -16.35
CA PRO A 53 -2.15 -38.65 -16.04
C PRO A 53 -2.09 -38.47 -14.53
N GLN A 54 -1.35 -39.37 -13.87
CA GLN A 54 -1.05 -39.25 -12.45
C GLN A 54 -0.17 -38.01 -12.27
N SER A 55 -0.82 -36.84 -12.08
CA SER A 55 -0.09 -35.62 -11.74
C SER A 55 0.60 -35.86 -10.41
N SER A 56 1.90 -36.08 -10.53
CA SER A 56 2.87 -36.14 -9.45
C SER A 56 3.69 -34.85 -9.47
N GLU A 57 3.01 -33.74 -9.80
CA GLU A 57 3.37 -32.43 -9.26
C GLU A 57 3.48 -32.59 -7.73
N PRO A 58 4.64 -32.27 -7.13
CA PRO A 58 4.73 -32.19 -5.68
C PRO A 58 3.75 -31.11 -5.18
N ASP A 59 3.15 -31.33 -4.01
CA ASP A 59 2.61 -30.21 -3.24
C ASP A 59 3.78 -29.25 -2.95
N GLU A 60 3.89 -28.15 -3.70
CA GLU A 60 4.81 -27.04 -3.43
C GLU A 60 4.30 -26.25 -2.22
N GLN A 61 4.34 -26.89 -1.05
CA GLN A 61 4.11 -26.23 0.23
C GLN A 61 5.18 -25.17 0.41
N GLU A 62 4.77 -23.90 0.38
CA GLU A 62 5.63 -22.76 0.71
C GLU A 62 6.33 -23.04 2.06
N PRO A 63 7.66 -22.83 2.16
CA PRO A 63 8.39 -23.14 3.38
C PRO A 63 7.90 -22.25 4.54
N GLU A 64 7.21 -22.85 5.51
CA GLU A 64 6.73 -22.15 6.70
C GLU A 64 7.90 -21.76 7.62
N TYR A 65 8.23 -20.47 7.66
CA TYR A 65 9.25 -19.94 8.56
C TYR A 65 8.65 -19.57 9.92
N PRO A 66 9.37 -19.79 11.03
CA PRO A 66 8.92 -19.38 12.35
C PRO A 66 8.90 -17.84 12.47
N LEU A 67 7.88 -17.31 13.14
CA LEU A 67 7.86 -15.90 13.54
C LEU A 67 8.98 -15.59 14.55
N PRO A 68 9.58 -14.38 14.50
CA PRO A 68 10.53 -13.92 15.53
C PRO A 68 9.84 -13.78 16.90
N GLU A 69 10.61 -13.98 17.99
CA GLU A 69 10.11 -13.84 19.36
C GLU A 69 9.78 -12.36 19.68
N LEU A 70 8.48 -12.06 19.76
CA LEU A 70 7.94 -10.72 19.96
C LEU A 70 6.87 -10.73 21.07
N THR A 71 6.86 -9.68 21.89
CA THR A 71 5.82 -9.46 22.91
C THR A 71 4.61 -8.70 22.34
N ASP A 72 3.47 -8.72 23.04
CA ASP A 72 2.29 -7.90 22.67
C ASP A 72 2.63 -6.41 22.51
N ALA A 73 3.57 -5.91 23.31
CA ALA A 73 4.06 -4.53 23.24
C ALA A 73 4.95 -4.30 22.00
N ASP A 74 5.78 -5.28 21.63
CA ASP A 74 6.56 -5.26 20.39
C ASP A 74 5.64 -5.26 19.16
N MET A 75 4.67 -6.19 19.12
CA MET A 75 3.69 -6.30 18.04
C MET A 75 2.85 -5.03 17.86
N LYS A 76 2.50 -4.34 18.96
CA LYS A 76 1.80 -3.06 18.87
C LYS A 76 2.63 -1.96 18.19
N LEU A 77 3.93 -1.90 18.45
CA LEU A 77 4.84 -0.93 17.80
C LEU A 77 5.08 -1.31 16.33
N ILE A 78 5.26 -2.61 16.06
CA ILE A 78 5.38 -3.15 14.71
C ILE A 78 4.15 -2.84 13.86
N ASN A 79 2.94 -3.08 14.36
CA ASN A 79 1.71 -2.78 13.62
C ASN A 79 1.49 -1.28 13.41
N GLN A 80 2.03 -0.41 14.28
CA GLN A 80 2.05 1.05 14.03
C GLN A 80 3.03 1.42 12.90
N SER A 81 4.21 0.79 12.85
CA SER A 81 5.18 0.98 11.78
C SER A 81 4.67 0.43 10.44
N LEU A 82 4.08 -0.77 10.44
CA LEU A 82 3.44 -1.40 9.29
C LEU A 82 2.41 -0.47 8.65
N ASN A 83 1.48 0.08 9.45
CA ASN A 83 0.48 1.01 8.94
C ASN A 83 1.10 2.24 8.25
N GLN A 84 2.25 2.75 8.72
CA GLN A 84 2.95 3.83 8.00
C GLN A 84 3.54 3.33 6.68
N PHE A 85 4.24 2.19 6.67
CA PHE A 85 4.77 1.60 5.43
C PHE A 85 3.67 1.34 4.39
N LEU A 86 2.51 0.81 4.81
CA LEU A 86 1.40 0.50 3.89
C LEU A 86 0.71 1.76 3.34
N ASN A 87 0.65 2.87 4.09
CA ASN A 87 0.15 4.13 3.54
C ASN A 87 1.10 4.74 2.49
N TYR A 88 2.42 4.78 2.75
CA TYR A 88 3.37 5.42 1.82
C TYR A 88 3.82 4.54 0.64
N PHE A 89 3.94 3.23 0.87
CA PHE A 89 4.46 2.27 -0.12
C PHE A 89 3.42 1.27 -0.60
N GLY A 90 2.18 1.29 -0.06
CA GLY A 90 1.08 0.46 -0.55
C GLY A 90 0.80 0.63 -2.04
N GLY A 91 0.96 1.84 -2.57
CA GLY A 91 0.84 2.15 -4.00
C GLY A 91 1.97 1.62 -4.90
N THR A 92 2.95 0.84 -4.38
CA THR A 92 4.05 0.25 -5.16
C THR A 92 3.58 -1.07 -5.78
N GLU A 93 3.78 -1.26 -7.09
CA GLU A 93 3.35 -2.50 -7.77
C GLU A 93 4.20 -3.71 -7.35
N SER A 94 5.52 -3.58 -7.39
CA SER A 94 6.48 -4.56 -6.86
C SER A 94 7.84 -3.91 -6.64
N LEU A 95 8.66 -4.51 -5.78
CA LEU A 95 9.95 -4.02 -5.32
C LEU A 95 10.86 -5.22 -5.03
N SER A 96 11.84 -5.46 -5.92
CA SER A 96 12.79 -6.57 -5.78
C SER A 96 13.97 -6.20 -4.88
N SER A 97 14.28 -4.90 -4.79
CA SER A 97 15.23 -4.32 -3.87
C SER A 97 14.79 -2.92 -3.45
N THR A 98 14.99 -2.55 -2.18
CA THR A 98 14.71 -1.20 -1.68
C THR A 98 15.53 -0.10 -2.38
N SER A 99 16.60 -0.44 -3.10
CA SER A 99 17.32 0.51 -3.97
C SER A 99 16.51 0.99 -5.18
N GLU A 100 15.37 0.35 -5.48
CA GLU A 100 14.47 0.69 -6.58
C GLU A 100 13.36 1.68 -6.15
N LEU A 101 13.32 2.06 -4.86
CA LEU A 101 12.35 3.02 -4.32
C LEU A 101 12.57 4.46 -4.83
N ASP A 102 11.47 5.17 -5.02
CA ASP A 102 11.44 6.62 -5.29
C ASP A 102 12.18 7.40 -4.18
N PRO A 103 13.27 8.12 -4.47
CA PRO A 103 14.07 8.79 -3.46
C PRO A 103 13.33 9.95 -2.77
N ASP A 104 12.30 10.56 -3.36
CA ASP A 104 11.49 11.57 -2.65
C ASP A 104 10.57 10.90 -1.62
N ARG A 105 10.02 9.71 -1.93
CA ARG A 105 9.27 8.90 -0.95
C ARG A 105 10.16 8.39 0.17
N VAL A 106 11.37 7.90 -0.14
CA VAL A 106 12.35 7.48 0.88
C VAL A 106 12.74 8.65 1.77
N LEU A 107 13.10 9.79 1.18
CA LEU A 107 13.42 11.03 1.92
C LEU A 107 12.25 11.42 2.83
N PHE A 108 11.03 11.51 2.29
CA PHE A 108 9.89 11.96 3.08
C PHE A 108 9.57 11.00 4.24
N PHE A 109 9.60 9.69 3.98
CA PHE A 109 9.36 8.68 5.02
C PHE A 109 10.43 8.74 6.12
N CYS A 110 11.71 8.92 5.75
CA CYS A 110 12.80 9.11 6.69
C CYS A 110 12.66 10.41 7.50
N GLN A 111 12.22 11.52 6.89
CA GLN A 111 11.94 12.77 7.61
C GLN A 111 10.78 12.59 8.62
N MET A 112 9.71 11.91 8.21
CA MET A 112 8.51 11.67 9.02
C MET A 112 8.82 10.75 10.21
N GLU A 113 9.56 9.66 10.02
CA GLU A 113 10.01 8.77 11.09
C GLU A 113 11.07 9.41 11.99
N ALA A 114 12.04 10.17 11.43
CA ALA A 114 12.99 10.96 12.22
C ALA A 114 12.27 11.95 13.14
N PHE A 115 11.23 12.63 12.64
CA PHE A 115 10.42 13.54 13.44
C PHE A 115 9.59 12.80 14.50
N ARG A 116 8.96 11.67 14.14
CA ARG A 116 8.16 10.83 15.05
C ARG A 116 8.99 10.24 16.19
N MET A 117 10.25 9.88 15.92
CA MET A 117 11.16 9.27 16.88
C MET A 117 12.11 10.27 17.58
N LYS A 118 12.06 11.57 17.25
CA LYS A 118 13.06 12.55 17.71
C LYS A 118 13.31 12.54 19.23
N ASP A 119 12.25 12.56 20.04
CA ASP A 119 12.36 12.63 21.51
C ASP A 119 12.86 11.32 22.13
N LEU A 120 12.68 10.20 21.40
CA LEU A 120 13.12 8.85 21.77
C LEU A 120 14.61 8.61 21.44
N LEU A 121 15.11 9.31 20.42
CA LEU A 121 16.50 9.24 19.94
C LEU A 121 17.36 10.41 20.45
N GLY A 122 16.76 11.37 21.16
CA GLY A 122 17.45 12.56 21.69
C GLY A 122 17.76 13.61 20.63
N TYR A 123 17.05 13.59 19.49
CA TYR A 123 17.19 14.57 18.43
C TYR A 123 16.42 15.86 18.76
N PHE A 124 17.07 16.99 18.51
CA PHE A 124 16.49 18.32 18.57
C PHE A 124 16.67 18.97 17.19
N PHE A 125 15.57 19.28 16.53
CA PHE A 125 15.56 19.92 15.21
C PHE A 125 15.13 21.37 15.35
N ASP A 126 15.95 22.30 14.88
CA ASP A 126 15.60 23.71 14.74
C ASP A 126 14.53 23.91 13.66
N GLN A 127 13.96 25.12 13.57
CA GLN A 127 13.00 25.49 12.52
C GLN A 127 13.50 26.64 11.65
N ASP A 128 13.17 26.61 10.36
CA ASP A 128 13.35 27.75 9.46
C ASP A 128 12.30 28.86 9.69
N ASP A 129 12.51 30.02 9.05
CA ASP A 129 11.60 31.17 9.02
C ASP A 129 10.15 30.84 8.59
N LYS A 130 9.90 29.65 8.04
CA LYS A 130 8.62 29.17 7.52
C LYS A 130 7.98 28.10 8.43
N GLY A 131 8.67 27.66 9.49
CA GLY A 131 8.22 26.62 10.43
C GLY A 131 8.51 25.18 10.00
N ASN A 132 9.37 24.95 9.00
CA ASN A 132 9.84 23.62 8.66
C ASN A 132 10.92 23.18 9.66
N TYR A 133 10.85 21.94 10.14
CA TYR A 133 11.93 21.36 10.95
C TYR A 133 13.13 21.02 10.07
N LEU A 134 14.32 21.41 10.52
CA LEU A 134 15.58 21.17 9.83
C LEU A 134 16.17 19.86 10.31
N ILE A 135 16.00 18.79 9.53
CA ILE A 135 16.51 17.45 9.87
C ILE A 135 17.86 17.23 9.17
N PRO A 136 18.98 17.00 9.91
CA PRO A 136 20.29 16.81 9.31
C PRO A 136 20.35 15.65 8.31
N ASP A 137 21.14 15.79 7.26
CA ASP A 137 21.29 14.74 6.23
C ASP A 137 21.80 13.41 6.81
N THR A 138 22.76 13.47 7.73
CA THR A 138 23.23 12.33 8.54
C THR A 138 22.13 11.60 9.35
N VAL A 139 21.04 12.27 9.72
CA VAL A 139 19.88 11.63 10.38
C VAL A 139 18.96 10.97 9.36
N ILE A 140 18.88 11.52 8.14
CA ILE A 140 18.13 10.90 7.04
C ILE A 140 18.87 9.66 6.50
N ASP A 141 20.20 9.68 6.40
CA ASP A 141 21.02 8.51 6.05
C ASP A 141 20.88 7.39 7.09
N ASP A 142 21.01 7.70 8.39
CA ASP A 142 20.78 6.74 9.48
C ASP A 142 19.36 6.14 9.45
N MET A 143 18.35 6.95 9.11
CA MET A 143 16.98 6.46 8.92
C MET A 143 16.81 5.62 7.64
N ALA A 144 17.45 5.97 6.53
CA ALA A 144 17.38 5.20 5.29
C ALA A 144 18.04 3.82 5.44
N GLN A 145 19.19 3.75 6.12
CA GLN A 145 19.84 2.49 6.44
C GLN A 145 18.97 1.64 7.37
N ARG A 146 18.34 2.24 8.40
CA ARG A 146 17.43 1.53 9.32
C ARG A 146 16.17 1.01 8.63
N LEU A 147 15.43 1.88 7.94
CA LEU A 147 14.08 1.61 7.45
C LEU A 147 14.06 0.86 6.12
N PHE A 148 15.11 0.99 5.31
CA PHE A 148 15.19 0.42 3.96
C PHE A 148 16.49 -0.35 3.67
N GLY A 149 17.52 -0.26 4.53
CA GLY A 149 18.82 -0.89 4.27
C GLY A 149 19.68 -0.15 3.24
N ILE A 150 19.33 1.09 2.90
CA ILE A 150 20.06 1.91 1.92
C ILE A 150 21.21 2.62 2.65
N GLU A 151 22.45 2.30 2.30
CA GLU A 151 23.65 2.91 2.90
C GLU A 151 24.11 4.14 2.11
N GLY A 152 24.41 5.25 2.80
CA GLY A 152 24.88 6.48 2.15
C GLY A 152 23.78 7.19 1.37
N PHE A 153 22.54 7.15 1.86
CA PHE A 153 21.40 7.77 1.20
C PHE A 153 21.57 9.29 1.17
N SER A 154 21.51 9.86 -0.04
CA SER A 154 21.65 11.28 -0.27
C SER A 154 20.84 11.70 -1.49
N PHE A 155 19.98 12.71 -1.34
CA PHE A 155 19.12 13.23 -2.39
C PHE A 155 19.23 14.77 -2.45
N THR A 156 20.47 15.26 -2.67
CA THR A 156 20.82 16.69 -2.68
C THR A 156 20.08 17.52 -3.74
N ASP A 157 19.54 16.86 -4.77
CA ASP A 157 18.74 17.50 -5.83
C ASP A 157 17.29 17.78 -5.39
N SER A 158 16.88 17.33 -4.20
CA SER A 158 15.56 17.62 -3.63
C SER A 158 15.42 19.11 -3.32
N PRO A 159 14.28 19.77 -3.68
CA PRO A 159 14.00 21.16 -3.31
C PRO A 159 13.80 21.36 -1.80
N ARG A 160 13.87 20.29 -1.00
CA ARG A 160 13.86 20.32 0.47
C ARG A 160 15.26 20.43 1.08
N TYR A 161 16.33 20.18 0.32
CA TYR A 161 17.70 20.16 0.82
C TYR A 161 18.30 21.58 0.90
N ASP A 162 18.87 21.92 2.05
CA ASP A 162 19.71 23.09 2.25
C ASP A 162 21.18 22.65 2.28
N PRO A 163 21.99 22.99 1.25
CA PRO A 163 23.39 22.56 1.16
C PRO A 163 24.34 23.39 2.03
N ASP A 164 23.93 24.58 2.50
CA ASP A 164 24.74 25.41 3.41
C ASP A 164 24.56 24.95 4.87
N MET A 165 23.39 24.41 5.22
CA MET A 165 23.09 23.84 6.54
C MET A 165 23.25 22.32 6.63
N GLN A 166 23.30 21.61 5.49
CA GLN A 166 23.30 20.13 5.41
C GLN A 166 22.06 19.49 6.05
N THR A 167 20.88 20.03 5.72
CA THR A 167 19.58 19.58 6.28
C THR A 167 18.50 19.43 5.21
N TYR A 168 17.47 18.63 5.51
CA TYR A 168 16.25 18.54 4.71
C TYR A 168 15.06 19.14 5.49
N GLY A 169 14.40 20.14 4.91
CA GLY A 169 13.24 20.80 5.50
C GLY A 169 11.99 19.91 5.53
N TYR A 170 11.49 19.60 6.73
CA TYR A 170 10.30 18.79 6.97
C TYR A 170 9.12 19.65 7.44
N THR A 171 8.00 19.59 6.71
CA THR A 171 6.77 20.30 7.03
C THR A 171 5.81 19.37 7.76
N LEU A 172 5.48 19.69 9.03
CA LEU A 172 4.57 18.88 9.84
C LEU A 172 3.14 18.90 9.28
N GLY A 173 2.47 17.74 9.29
CA GLY A 173 1.08 17.60 8.84
C GLY A 173 0.90 17.32 7.34
N TYR A 174 2.00 17.14 6.59
CA TYR A 174 1.94 16.41 5.33
C TYR A 174 1.98 14.92 5.65
N GLU A 175 0.79 14.32 5.74
CA GLU A 175 0.61 12.86 5.82
C GLU A 175 0.40 12.33 4.39
N GLY A 176 0.89 11.12 4.12
CA GLY A 176 0.79 10.48 2.80
C GLY A 176 -0.65 10.10 2.42
N GLU A 177 -0.84 9.61 1.20
CA GLU A 177 -2.14 9.13 0.74
C GLU A 177 -2.62 7.99 1.63
N LEU A 178 -3.74 8.21 2.33
CA LEU A 178 -4.34 7.20 3.21
C LEU A 178 -4.89 6.05 2.35
N GLN A 179 -4.20 4.92 2.36
CA GLN A 179 -4.59 3.72 1.63
C GLN A 179 -5.69 2.98 2.39
N ASN A 180 -6.67 2.43 1.65
CA ASN A 180 -7.66 1.53 2.22
C ASN A 180 -7.16 0.08 2.09
N PHE A 181 -6.85 -0.58 3.20
CA PHE A 181 -6.24 -1.92 3.19
C PHE A 181 -6.67 -2.81 4.35
N ALA A 182 -6.49 -4.12 4.16
CA ALA A 182 -6.54 -5.14 5.19
C ALA A 182 -5.23 -5.95 5.17
N THR A 183 -4.80 -6.45 6.32
CA THR A 183 -3.58 -7.27 6.46
C THR A 183 -3.91 -8.64 7.00
N SER A 184 -3.20 -9.68 6.56
CA SER A 184 -3.23 -10.99 7.20
C SER A 184 -2.69 -10.94 8.63
N GLU A 185 -2.89 -12.03 9.38
CA GLU A 185 -1.99 -12.35 10.48
C GLU A 185 -0.54 -12.45 9.95
N PRO A 186 0.48 -12.10 10.76
CA PRO A 186 1.87 -12.12 10.32
C PRO A 186 2.37 -13.55 10.09
N LYS A 187 3.18 -13.73 9.04
CA LYS A 187 3.94 -14.96 8.76
C LYS A 187 5.41 -14.74 9.08
N GLY A 188 6.15 -15.80 9.42
CA GLY A 188 7.60 -15.72 9.41
C GLY A 188 8.12 -15.58 7.98
N ALA A 189 9.24 -14.88 7.81
CA ALA A 189 9.93 -14.73 6.53
C ALA A 189 11.33 -15.36 6.57
N PRO A 190 12.00 -15.53 5.40
CA PRO A 190 13.43 -15.78 5.35
C PRO A 190 14.24 -14.81 6.23
N ASP A 191 15.44 -15.24 6.63
CA ASP A 191 16.32 -14.55 7.59
C ASP A 191 15.72 -14.27 8.99
N GLY A 192 14.54 -14.85 9.32
CA GLY A 192 13.83 -14.57 10.56
C GLY A 192 13.06 -13.24 10.55
N GLY A 193 12.73 -12.75 9.36
CA GLY A 193 11.86 -11.59 9.18
C GLY A 193 10.38 -11.89 9.45
N ILE A 194 9.54 -10.92 9.11
CA ILE A 194 8.08 -10.98 9.23
C ILE A 194 7.47 -10.54 7.90
N ALA A 195 6.43 -11.25 7.44
CA ALA A 195 5.74 -10.97 6.19
C ALA A 195 4.23 -10.87 6.39
N TYR A 196 3.58 -10.03 5.59
CA TYR A 196 2.14 -9.78 5.62
C TYR A 196 1.57 -9.89 4.20
N ASP A 197 0.50 -10.65 4.03
CA ASP A 197 -0.35 -10.46 2.86
C ASP A 197 -1.17 -9.19 3.09
N VAL A 198 -1.22 -8.30 2.09
CA VAL A 198 -1.91 -7.01 2.17
C VAL A 198 -2.84 -6.85 0.97
N ASP A 199 -4.13 -6.75 1.26
CA ASP A 199 -5.19 -6.48 0.30
C ASP A 199 -5.51 -4.99 0.31
N PHE A 200 -5.48 -4.35 -0.86
CA PHE A 200 -5.84 -2.93 -1.05
C PHE A 200 -7.19 -2.80 -1.75
N PHE A 201 -7.99 -1.84 -1.32
CA PHE A 201 -9.38 -1.62 -1.75
C PHE A 201 -9.58 -0.20 -2.28
N GLU A 202 -10.70 0.06 -2.96
CA GLU A 202 -11.06 1.41 -3.40
C GLU A 202 -11.29 2.36 -2.21
N GLU A 203 -11.07 3.67 -2.42
CA GLU A 203 -11.35 4.68 -1.39
C GLU A 203 -12.84 4.65 -1.00
N GLY A 204 -13.11 4.33 0.27
CA GLY A 204 -14.47 4.25 0.80
C GLY A 204 -15.15 2.88 0.67
N ASP A 205 -14.50 1.85 0.11
CA ASP A 205 -14.99 0.48 0.35
C ASP A 205 -14.90 0.17 1.85
N THR A 206 -15.99 -0.34 2.40
CA THR A 206 -16.13 -0.77 3.80
C THR A 206 -16.61 -2.22 3.90
N SER A 207 -16.69 -2.91 2.77
CA SER A 207 -17.02 -4.33 2.67
C SER A 207 -15.79 -5.23 2.81
N PHE A 208 -14.64 -4.79 2.27
CA PHE A 208 -13.38 -5.55 2.24
C PHE A 208 -13.53 -6.93 1.55
N LEU A 209 -14.38 -7.00 0.52
CA LEU A 209 -14.73 -8.25 -0.18
C LEU A 209 -14.00 -8.46 -1.51
N SER A 210 -13.50 -7.38 -2.13
CA SER A 210 -12.90 -7.40 -3.47
C SER A 210 -11.71 -6.43 -3.54
N PRO A 211 -10.48 -6.89 -3.30
CA PRO A 211 -9.30 -6.04 -3.44
C PRO A 211 -9.06 -5.65 -4.90
N VAL A 212 -8.53 -4.45 -5.11
CA VAL A 212 -8.06 -3.94 -6.41
C VAL A 212 -6.58 -4.24 -6.66
N ARG A 213 -5.83 -4.59 -5.61
CA ARG A 213 -4.46 -5.10 -5.64
C ARG A 213 -4.23 -5.93 -4.38
N ALA A 214 -3.55 -7.07 -4.52
CA ALA A 214 -2.97 -7.81 -3.40
C ALA A 214 -1.43 -7.75 -3.49
N SER A 215 -0.75 -7.76 -2.35
CA SER A 215 0.73 -7.75 -2.31
C SER A 215 1.27 -8.43 -1.05
N LEU A 216 2.41 -9.12 -1.16
CA LEU A 216 3.19 -9.58 -0.02
C LEU A 216 4.20 -8.49 0.38
N PHE A 217 4.14 -8.01 1.62
CA PHE A 217 5.12 -7.09 2.19
C PHE A 217 6.04 -7.84 3.15
N THR A 218 7.35 -7.84 2.86
CA THR A 218 8.36 -8.53 3.67
C THR A 218 9.25 -7.53 4.41
N PHE A 219 9.47 -7.76 5.70
CA PHE A 219 10.28 -6.92 6.58
C PHE A 219 11.28 -7.72 7.41
N ARG A 220 12.42 -7.11 7.75
CA ARG A 220 13.28 -7.53 8.85
C ARG A 220 12.85 -6.81 10.14
N VAL A 221 12.83 -7.54 11.25
CA VAL A 221 12.51 -6.97 12.58
C VAL A 221 13.81 -6.69 13.33
N ASN A 222 14.20 -5.42 13.34
CA ASN A 222 15.40 -4.95 14.04
C ASN A 222 15.02 -4.37 15.42
N ARG A 223 16.00 -4.18 16.32
CA ARG A 223 15.78 -3.50 17.62
C ARG A 223 16.73 -2.31 17.80
N LEU A 224 16.19 -1.17 18.25
CA LEU A 224 16.91 0.06 18.61
C LEU A 224 16.56 0.43 20.05
N ASN A 225 17.58 0.53 20.91
CA ASN A 225 17.42 0.76 22.36
C ASN A 225 16.42 -0.22 23.02
N GLY A 226 16.34 -1.46 22.51
CA GLY A 226 15.44 -2.52 22.95
C GLY A 226 14.07 -2.56 22.24
N MET A 227 13.63 -1.45 21.65
CA MET A 227 12.33 -1.38 20.95
C MET A 227 12.45 -1.91 19.52
N PRO A 228 11.44 -2.64 19.01
CA PRO A 228 11.46 -3.16 17.65
C PRO A 228 11.15 -2.06 16.63
N PHE A 229 11.64 -2.23 15.41
CA PHE A 229 11.22 -1.48 14.23
C PHE A 229 11.27 -2.38 12.99
N LEU A 230 10.46 -2.05 12.00
CA LEU A 230 10.46 -2.73 10.71
C LEU A 230 11.50 -2.08 9.77
N GLN A 231 12.24 -2.92 9.06
CA GLN A 231 13.05 -2.57 7.90
C GLN A 231 12.42 -3.26 6.68
N LEU A 232 11.99 -2.50 5.67
CA LEU A 232 11.42 -3.05 4.44
C LEU A 232 12.48 -3.86 3.68
N VAL A 233 12.06 -4.99 3.08
CA VAL A 233 12.91 -5.89 2.29
C VAL A 233 12.41 -5.99 0.85
N SER A 234 11.15 -6.42 0.67
CA SER A 234 10.50 -6.59 -0.63
C SER A 234 9.02 -6.24 -0.57
N ILE A 235 8.46 -5.96 -1.75
CA ILE A 235 7.02 -5.86 -2.02
C ILE A 235 6.77 -6.70 -3.27
N GLU A 236 5.91 -7.71 -3.19
CA GLU A 236 5.68 -8.64 -4.30
C GLU A 236 4.18 -8.65 -4.65
N ALA A 237 3.84 -8.35 -5.90
CA ALA A 237 2.45 -8.43 -6.40
C ALA A 237 1.91 -9.87 -6.34
N LYS A 238 0.58 -9.99 -6.20
CA LYS A 238 -0.17 -11.24 -6.30
C LYS A 238 -1.27 -11.15 -7.36
#